data_AF-A0A498HM97-F1
#
_entry.id   AF-A0A498HM97-F1
#
_cell.length_a   1.000
_cell.length_b   1.000
_cell.length_c   1.000
_cell.angle_alpha   90.00
_cell.angle_beta   90.00
_cell.angle_gamma   90.00
#
_symmetry.space_group_name_H-M   'P 1'
#
loop_
_entity.id
_entity.type
_entity.pdbx_description
1 polymer ?
#
loop_
_entity_poly.entity_id
_entity_poly.type
_entity_poly.pdbx_seq_one_letter_code
_entity_poly.pdbx_strand_id
1 'polypeptide(L)' 'MNAIIDRGVLDCCQHWFCFSCIDNWATITNLCPLCQNEFQMITCVYDTIGSIKADEDSTYSGWLQS' A
#
# COMPACT_ATOMS: atom_id res chain seq x y z
N MET A 1 -12.72 -13.82 3.53
CA MET A 1 -13.34 -12.61 2.95
C MET A 1 -12.19 -11.72 2.50
N ASN A 2 -12.02 -11.57 1.19
CA ASN A 2 -10.87 -10.89 0.61
C ASN A 2 -11.11 -9.39 0.84
N ALA A 3 -10.43 -8.79 1.80
CA ALA A 3 -10.53 -7.36 1.99
C ALA A 3 -9.82 -6.69 0.80
N ILE A 4 -10.60 -6.06 -0.07
CA ILE A 4 -10.06 -5.09 -1.04
C ILE A 4 -9.78 -3.84 -0.20
N ILE A 5 -8.52 -3.42 -0.12
CA ILE A 5 -8.17 -2.15 0.51
C ILE A 5 -7.82 -1.17 -0.59
N ASP A 6 -8.59 -0.09 -0.68
CA ASP A 6 -8.31 1.06 -1.54
C ASP A 6 -7.22 1.92 -0.90
N ARG A 7 -6.05 1.97 -1.54
CA ARG A 7 -4.92 2.80 -1.10
C ARG A 7 -4.72 3.98 -2.04
N GLY A 8 -4.46 5.15 -1.49
CA GLY A 8 -4.08 6.35 -2.21
C GLY A 8 -2.58 6.60 -2.10
N VAL A 9 -1.93 6.87 -3.24
CA VAL A 9 -0.52 7.29 -3.33
C VAL A 9 -0.44 8.67 -3.97
N LEU A 10 0.37 9.56 -3.40
CA LEU A 10 0.57 10.91 -3.93
C LEU A 10 1.66 10.93 -5.01
N ASP A 11 1.55 11.84 -5.98
CA ASP A 11 2.53 12.02 -7.05
C ASP A 11 3.83 12.67 -6.57
N CYS A 12 3.74 13.59 -5.60
CA CYS A 12 4.91 14.29 -5.04
C CYS A 12 5.67 13.46 -4.00
N CYS A 13 4.99 12.51 -3.35
CA CYS A 13 5.53 11.71 -2.26
C CYS A 13 4.99 10.26 -2.39
N GLN A 14 5.86 9.25 -2.44
CA GLN A 14 5.46 7.83 -2.53
C GLN A 14 4.87 7.29 -1.22
N HIS A 15 4.15 8.11 -0.47
CA HIS A 15 3.49 7.76 0.78
C HIS A 15 2.12 7.15 0.52
N TRP A 16 1.81 6.10 1.26
CA TRP A 16 0.63 5.29 1.09
C TRP A 16 -0.35 5.59 2.23
N PHE A 17 -1.58 5.93 1.86
CA PHE A 17 -2.67 6.17 2.81
C PHE A 17 -3.92 5.41 2.36
N CYS A 18 -4.94 5.35 3.21
CA CYS A 18 -6.26 4.91 2.75
C CYS A 18 -6.79 5.90 1.72
N PHE A 19 -7.36 5.42 0.62
CA PHE A 19 -7.85 6.28 -0.46
C PHE A 19 -8.87 7.31 0.07
N SER A 20 -9.84 6.87 0.87
CA SER A 20 -10.84 7.76 1.49
C SER A 20 -10.26 8.83 2.40
N CYS A 21 -9.19 8.53 3.13
CA CYS A 21 -8.54 9.48 4.03
C CYS A 21 -7.82 10.57 3.25
N ILE A 22 -7.04 10.19 2.23
CA ILE A 22 -6.28 11.16 1.45
C ILE A 22 -7.18 11.95 0.49
N ASP A 23 -8.25 11.34 0.00
CA ASP A 23 -9.29 12.02 -0.80
C ASP A 23 -9.97 13.13 0.01
N ASN A 24 -10.44 12.83 1.22
CA ASN A 24 -11.02 13.86 2.09
C ASN A 24 -9.99 14.94 2.46
N TRP A 25 -8.72 14.57 2.65
CA TRP A 25 -7.66 15.54 2.93
C TRP A 25 -7.43 16.50 1.76
N ALA A 26 -7.40 15.99 0.53
CA ALA A 26 -7.25 16.79 -0.69
C ALA A 26 -8.37 17.82 -0.89
N THR A 27 -9.59 17.54 -0.38
CA THR A 27 -10.67 18.53 -0.39
C THR A 27 -10.41 19.76 0.48
N ILE A 28 -9.53 19.62 1.48
CA ILE A 28 -9.15 20.68 2.42
C ILE A 28 -7.84 21.33 1.97
N THR A 29 -6.83 20.53 1.62
CA THR A 29 -5.52 21.01 1.19
C THR A 29 -4.80 19.97 0.35
N ASN A 30 -4.08 20.43 -0.68
CA ASN A 30 -3.29 19.58 -1.58
C ASN A 30 -1.87 19.33 -1.07
N LEU A 31 -1.66 19.32 0.26
CA LEU A 31 -0.34 19.11 0.86
C LEU A 31 -0.23 17.71 1.46
N CYS A 32 0.86 17.00 1.14
CA CYS A 32 1.18 15.69 1.69
C CYS A 32 1.25 15.78 3.24
N PRO A 33 0.49 15.00 4.03
CA PRO A 33 0.46 15.13 5.50
C PRO A 33 1.83 14.90 6.18
N LEU A 34 2.69 14.12 5.52
CA LEU A 34 4.03 13.77 6.02
C LEU A 34 5.10 14.77 5.55
N CYS A 35 5.06 15.17 4.28
CA CYS A 35 6.11 15.97 3.66
C CYS A 35 5.76 17.46 3.55
N GLN A 36 4.48 17.79 3.65
CA GLN A 36 3.93 19.12 3.34
C GLN A 36 4.24 19.60 1.92
N ASN A 37 4.52 18.67 1.00
CA ASN A 37 4.70 18.97 -0.41
C ASN A 37 3.35 19.02 -1.11
N GLU A 38 3.20 19.97 -2.02
CA GLU A 38 2.02 20.06 -2.87
C GLU A 38 1.96 18.88 -3.83
N PHE A 39 0.83 18.17 -3.83
CA PHE A 39 0.50 17.12 -4.78
C PHE A 39 -0.60 17.62 -5.70
N GLN A 40 -0.64 17.10 -6.93
CA GLN A 40 -1.71 17.44 -7.87
C GLN A 40 -2.62 16.23 -8.15
N MET A 41 -2.12 15.02 -7.86
CA MET A 41 -2.81 13.79 -8.21
C MET A 41 -2.68 12.75 -7.10
N ILE A 42 -3.80 12.09 -6.82
CA ILE A 42 -3.87 10.92 -5.94
C ILE A 42 -4.14 9.71 -6.83
N THR A 43 -3.25 8.73 -6.79
CA THR A 43 -3.40 7.46 -7.51
C THR A 43 -4.09 6.45 -6.61
N CYS A 44 -5.24 5.92 -7.04
CA CYS A 44 -5.93 4.82 -6.35
C CYS A 44 -5.33 3.48 -6.76
N VAL A 45 -4.89 2.69 -5.78
CA VAL A 45 -4.33 1.35 -5.94
C VAL A 45 -5.20 0.37 -5.15
N TYR A 46 -5.73 -0.63 -5.84
CA TYR A 46 -6.46 -1.72 -5.20
C TYR A 46 -5.46 -2.81 -4.80
N ASP A 47 -5.34 -3.06 -3.50
CA ASP A 47 -4.54 -4.17 -3.01
C ASP A 47 -5.47 -5.34 -2.66
N THR A 48 -5.38 -6.42 -3.44
CA THR A 48 -5.98 -7.70 -3.05
C THR A 48 -5.05 -8.36 -2.04
N ILE A 49 -5.31 -8.07 -0.76
CA ILE A 49 -4.56 -8.58 0.41
C ILE A 49 -4.57 -10.12 0.53
N GLY A 50 -5.21 -10.83 -0.41
CA GLY A 50 -5.23 -12.30 -0.48
C GLY A 50 -4.32 -12.94 -1.52
N SER A 51 -3.54 -12.18 -2.32
CA SER A 51 -2.75 -12.76 -3.42
C SER A 51 -1.28 -13.02 -3.08
N ILE A 52 -0.83 -12.71 -1.87
CA ILE A 52 0.44 -13.26 -1.37
C ILE A 52 0.19 -14.71 -0.98
N LYS A 53 0.10 -15.59 -1.99
CA LYS A 53 0.61 -16.93 -1.78
C LYS A 53 2.11 -16.72 -1.60
N ALA A 54 2.55 -16.81 -0.35
CA ALA A 54 3.94 -17.13 -0.05
C ALA A 54 4.17 -18.58 -0.56
N ASP A 55 4.22 -18.75 -1.87
CA ASP A 55 4.85 -19.89 -2.51
C ASP A 55 6.22 -19.39 -2.96
N GLU A 56 7.16 -19.39 -2.02
CA GLU A 56 8.52 -19.84 -2.34
C GLU A 56 8.87 -20.97 -1.36
N ASP A 57 8.62 -22.15 -1.90
CA ASP A 57 9.07 -23.49 -1.54
C ASP A 57 10.59 -23.62 -1.33
N SER A 58 10.98 -24.72 -0.68
CA SER A 58 12.29 -25.38 -0.77
C SER A 58 13.53 -24.63 -0.26
N THR A 59 13.92 -24.92 0.99
CA THR A 59 15.18 -25.64 1.32
C THR A 59 15.42 -25.73 2.82
N TYR A 60 14.75 -26.67 3.49
CA TYR A 60 15.36 -27.35 4.64
C TYR A 60 14.97 -28.83 4.66
N SER A 61 15.22 -29.49 3.55
CA SER A 61 15.50 -30.93 3.52
C SER A 61 16.99 -31.12 3.88
N GLY A 62 17.32 -31.03 5.17
CA GLY A 62 18.64 -31.33 5.68
C GLY A 62 18.61 -31.56 7.18
N TRP A 63 19.17 -32.69 7.63
CA TRP A 63 19.28 -33.12 9.04
C TRP A 63 18.08 -33.87 9.66
N LEU A 64 17.54 -34.84 8.93
CA LEU A 64 17.34 -36.17 9.54
C LEU A 64 18.67 -36.92 9.44
N GLN A 65 19.55 -36.68 10.42
CA GLN A 65 20.65 -37.60 10.74
C GLN A 65 21.22 -37.24 12.12
N SER A 66 20.63 -37.84 13.15
CA SER A 66 21.30 -38.41 14.32
C SER A 66 20.32 -39.30 15.07
#